data_AF-A0A224XB88-F1
#
_entry.id   AF-A0A224XB88-F1
#
_cell.length_a   1.000
_cell.length_b   1.000
_cell.length_c   1.000
_cell.angle_alpha   90.00
_cell.angle_beta   90.00
_cell.angle_gamma   90.00
#
_symmetry.space_group_name_H-M   'P 1'
#
loop_
_entity.id
_entity.type
_entity.pdbx_description
1 polymer ?
#
loop_
_entity_poly.entity_id
_entity_poly.type
_entity_poly.pdbx_seq_one_letter_code
_entity_poly.pdbx_strand_id
1 'polypeptide(L)'
;MEKFQKYYWYIIVGIIVFGVVSILVILKIEKMLEKRDFKKTYSKEKLYKKLKKRADDYGKFYYGINYYYWQKNKLNVLYQMFPVGGNINDKLVVTDTATYSIVTNKIFSSGEREAFYKMEFRVYYKVAEIRKSVINNFTHNGVGNQNNNVYQNDNNTEVVINQLKNFLNDINIESNDKIYVESFIYKLSQGKTTEKDKNKIIETLSKYTGVASNVVSIITNIAKFFI
;
A
#
# COMPACT_ATOMS: atom_id res chain seq x y z
N MET A 1 -31.75 28.69 54.19
CA MET A 1 -31.20 27.43 53.64
C MET A 1 -32.00 26.95 52.43
N GLU A 2 -33.34 26.90 52.50
CA GLU A 2 -34.22 26.45 51.40
C GLU A 2 -34.10 27.25 50.08
N LYS A 3 -33.99 28.58 50.14
CA LYS A 3 -33.81 29.41 48.92
C LYS A 3 -32.53 29.05 48.18
N PHE A 4 -31.43 28.80 48.91
CA PHE A 4 -30.14 28.43 48.34
C PHE A 4 -30.20 27.05 47.65
N GLN A 5 -30.89 26.10 48.29
CA GLN A 5 -31.14 24.77 47.72
C GLN A 5 -32.00 24.84 46.45
N LYS A 6 -32.99 25.75 46.40
CA LYS A 6 -33.82 25.99 45.22
C LYS A 6 -33.01 26.58 44.05
N TYR A 7 -32.12 27.54 44.31
CA TYR A 7 -31.22 28.08 43.28
C TYR A 7 -30.25 27.02 42.74
N TYR A 8 -29.73 26.15 43.60
CA TYR A 8 -28.86 25.04 43.19
C TYR A 8 -29.58 24.07 42.23
N TRP A 9 -30.84 23.73 42.52
CA TRP A 9 -31.65 22.92 41.62
C TRP A 9 -31.88 23.59 40.26
N TYR A 10 -32.14 24.89 40.21
CA TYR A 10 -32.29 25.60 38.94
C TYR A 10 -31.01 25.59 38.09
N ILE A 11 -29.84 25.72 38.73
CA ILE A 11 -28.54 25.65 38.05
C ILE A 11 -28.32 24.25 37.47
N ILE A 12 -28.56 23.20 38.26
CA ILE A 12 -28.42 21.81 37.80
C ILE A 12 -29.35 21.54 36.61
N VAL A 13 -30.63 21.90 36.74
CA VAL A 13 -31.60 21.73 35.66
C VAL A 13 -31.18 22.50 34.42
N GLY A 14 -30.68 23.73 34.58
CA GLY A 14 -30.14 24.53 33.48
C GLY A 14 -28.97 23.86 32.76
N ILE A 15 -28.01 23.28 33.49
CA ILE A 15 -26.88 22.54 32.92
C ILE A 15 -27.35 21.30 32.18
N ILE A 16 -28.31 20.56 32.74
CA ILE A 16 -28.87 19.36 32.11
C ILE A 16 -29.57 19.75 30.80
N VAL A 17 -30.44 20.76 30.83
CA VAL A 17 -31.15 21.25 29.63
C VAL A 17 -30.15 21.72 28.58
N PHE A 18 -29.14 22.48 28.97
CA PHE A 18 -28.09 22.93 28.04
C PHE A 18 -27.32 21.76 27.42
N GLY A 19 -26.97 20.75 28.22
CA GLY A 19 -26.34 19.53 27.74
C GLY A 19 -27.20 18.79 26.72
N VAL A 20 -28.49 18.61 27.01
CA VAL A 20 -29.45 17.97 26.10
C VAL A 20 -29.58 18.76 24.80
N VAL A 21 -29.75 20.09 24.86
CA VAL A 21 -29.84 20.94 23.67
C VAL A 21 -28.56 20.85 22.83
N SER A 22 -27.39 20.86 23.48
CA SER A 22 -26.10 20.74 22.79
C SER A 22 -25.98 19.41 22.04
N ILE A 23 -26.37 18.30 22.66
CA ILE A 23 -26.38 16.97 22.02
C ILE A 23 -27.33 16.97 20.81
N LEU A 24 -28.54 17.52 20.95
CA LEU A 24 -29.50 17.59 19.85
C LEU A 24 -28.99 18.42 18.67
N VAL A 25 -28.29 19.53 18.94
CA VAL A 25 -27.67 20.36 17.89
C VAL A 25 -26.59 19.58 17.16
N ILE A 26 -25.70 18.89 17.88
CA ILE A 26 -24.63 18.05 17.28
C ILE A 26 -25.25 16.97 16.38
N LEU A 27 -26.23 16.22 16.87
CA LEU A 27 -26.91 15.17 16.11
C LEU A 27 -27.58 15.71 14.83
N LYS A 28 -28.14 16.92 14.88
CA LYS A 28 -28.77 17.56 13.72
C LYS A 28 -27.72 18.00 12.68
N ILE A 29 -26.61 18.55 13.12
CA ILE A 29 -25.47 18.90 12.25
C ILE A 29 -24.92 17.65 11.58
N GLU A 30 -24.70 16.57 12.33
CA GLU A 30 -24.22 15.29 11.79
C GLU A 30 -25.16 14.75 10.70
N LYS A 31 -26.47 14.69 10.97
CA LYS A 31 -27.46 14.28 9.96
C LYS A 31 -27.43 15.15 8.70
N MET A 32 -27.24 16.46 8.83
CA MET A 32 -27.14 17.36 7.69
C MET A 32 -25.87 17.09 6.86
N LEU A 33 -24.74 16.83 7.52
CA LEU A 33 -23.47 16.52 6.87
C LEU A 33 -23.52 15.15 6.17
N GLU A 34 -24.10 14.13 6.81
CA GLU A 34 -24.34 12.82 6.21
C GLU A 34 -25.22 12.94 4.96
N LYS A 35 -26.32 13.69 5.04
CA LYS A 35 -27.21 13.91 3.87
C LYS A 35 -26.48 14.56 2.70
N ARG A 36 -25.56 15.49 2.97
CA ARG A 36 -24.70 16.10 1.93
C ARG A 36 -23.72 15.08 1.35
N ASP A 37 -23.17 14.20 2.18
CA ASP A 37 -22.25 13.14 1.75
C ASP A 37 -22.92 12.12 0.82
N PHE A 38 -24.14 11.69 1.15
CA PHE A 38 -24.91 10.75 0.32
C PHE A 38 -25.28 11.33 -1.04
N LYS A 39 -25.52 12.64 -1.13
CA LYS A 39 -25.79 13.31 -2.42
C LYS A 39 -24.56 13.46 -3.29
N LYS A 40 -23.37 13.27 -2.74
CA LYS A 40 -22.12 13.49 -3.45
C LYS A 40 -21.68 12.22 -4.17
N THR A 41 -21.52 12.31 -5.48
CA THR A 41 -20.89 11.25 -6.27
C THR A 41 -19.38 11.33 -6.11
N TYR A 42 -18.80 10.29 -5.52
CA TYR A 42 -17.35 10.18 -5.38
C TYR A 42 -16.74 9.54 -6.62
N SER A 43 -15.97 10.31 -7.39
CA SER A 43 -15.20 9.80 -8.53
C SER A 43 -14.04 8.91 -8.03
N LYS A 44 -13.99 7.68 -8.54
CA LYS A 44 -12.94 6.70 -8.25
C LYS A 44 -11.55 7.26 -8.57
N GLU A 45 -11.38 7.89 -9.73
CA GLU A 45 -10.11 8.50 -10.14
C GLU A 45 -9.62 9.58 -9.17
N LYS A 46 -10.54 10.46 -8.71
CA LYS A 46 -10.21 11.51 -7.74
C LYS A 46 -9.83 10.93 -6.38
N LEU A 47 -10.42 9.80 -5.99
CA LEU A 47 -10.06 9.10 -4.74
C LEU A 47 -8.69 8.42 -4.87
N TYR A 48 -8.42 7.74 -6.00
CA TYR A 48 -7.11 7.15 -6.29
C TYR A 48 -5.98 8.19 -6.20
N LYS A 49 -6.15 9.37 -6.81
CA LYS A 49 -5.16 10.46 -6.76
C LYS A 49 -4.91 11.01 -5.34
N LYS A 50 -5.83 10.76 -4.39
CA LYS A 50 -5.71 11.20 -2.99
C LYS A 50 -5.07 10.17 -2.08
N LEU A 51 -4.87 8.94 -2.57
CA LEU A 51 -4.14 7.93 -1.81
C LEU A 51 -2.69 8.37 -1.65
N LYS A 52 -2.19 8.25 -0.42
CA LYS A 52 -0.79 8.48 -0.12
C LYS A 52 -0.21 7.21 0.46
N LYS A 53 0.93 6.78 -0.06
CA LYS A 53 1.70 5.70 0.55
C LYS A 53 2.22 6.19 1.89
N ARG A 54 2.03 5.38 2.93
CA ARG A 54 2.45 5.63 4.32
C ARG A 54 2.99 4.32 4.90
N ALA A 55 3.66 4.39 6.04
CA ALA A 55 4.06 3.23 6.82
C ALA A 55 3.36 3.30 8.18
N ASP A 56 2.97 2.15 8.72
CA ASP A 56 2.51 2.07 10.10
C ASP A 56 3.69 2.01 11.08
N ASP A 57 3.39 2.03 12.37
CA ASP A 57 4.39 2.01 13.44
C ASP A 57 5.22 0.71 13.45
N TYR A 58 4.74 -0.33 12.75
CA TYR A 58 5.41 -1.63 12.58
C TYR A 58 6.18 -1.73 11.25
N GLY A 59 6.28 -0.64 10.49
CA GLY A 59 7.00 -0.57 9.21
C GLY A 59 6.27 -1.19 8.02
N LYS A 60 5.00 -1.60 8.16
CA LYS A 60 4.19 -2.09 7.03
C LYS A 60 3.69 -0.92 6.20
N PHE A 61 3.91 -0.99 4.90
CA PHE A 61 3.41 0.02 3.97
C PHE A 61 1.93 -0.17 3.67
N TYR A 62 1.21 0.94 3.61
CA TYR A 62 -0.20 0.99 3.24
C TYR A 62 -0.50 2.24 2.42
N TYR A 63 -1.64 2.24 1.72
CA TYR A 63 -2.20 3.45 1.12
C TYR A 63 -3.27 4.03 2.05
N GLY A 64 -3.06 5.29 2.47
CA GLY A 64 -3.95 5.99 3.39
C GLY A 64 -4.72 7.13 2.73
N ILE A 65 -6.02 7.21 3.01
CA ILE A 65 -6.87 8.36 2.66
C ILE A 65 -7.66 8.84 3.87
N ASN A 66 -7.58 10.14 4.16
CA ASN A 66 -8.29 10.74 5.27
C ASN A 66 -9.74 11.04 4.88
N TYR A 67 -10.67 10.90 5.82
CA TYR A 67 -12.07 11.26 5.69
C TYR A 67 -12.66 11.66 7.04
N TYR A 68 -13.84 12.27 7.02
CA TYR A 68 -14.55 12.62 8.25
C TYR A 68 -15.57 11.54 8.63
N TYR A 69 -15.84 11.37 9.92
CA TYR A 69 -16.73 10.34 10.46
C TYR A 69 -18.12 10.32 9.80
N TRP A 70 -18.69 11.50 9.51
CA TRP A 70 -19.99 11.63 8.83
C TRP A 70 -19.95 11.28 7.33
N GLN A 71 -18.79 11.00 6.73
CA GLN A 71 -18.65 10.68 5.31
C GLN A 71 -18.86 9.18 5.00
N LYS A 72 -20.03 8.65 5.38
CA LYS A 72 -20.38 7.24 5.24
C LYS A 72 -20.42 6.76 3.78
N ASN A 73 -20.89 7.59 2.86
CA ASN A 73 -20.93 7.26 1.43
C ASN A 73 -19.51 7.20 0.84
N LYS A 74 -18.63 8.13 1.23
CA LYS A 74 -17.21 8.08 0.82
C LYS A 74 -16.55 6.78 1.28
N LEU A 75 -16.79 6.39 2.53
CA LEU A 75 -16.24 5.16 3.10
C LEU A 75 -16.74 3.92 2.35
N ASN A 76 -18.04 3.85 2.06
CA ASN A 76 -18.61 2.77 1.26
C ASN A 76 -17.96 2.65 -0.13
N VAL A 77 -17.77 3.78 -0.83
CA VAL A 77 -17.09 3.81 -2.12
C VAL A 77 -15.63 3.33 -1.98
N LEU A 78 -14.94 3.66 -0.90
CA LEU A 78 -13.57 3.19 -0.65
C LEU A 78 -13.51 1.67 -0.45
N TYR A 79 -14.42 1.08 0.34
CA TYR A 79 -14.51 -0.38 0.48
C TYR A 79 -14.81 -1.08 -0.86
N GLN A 80 -15.69 -0.49 -1.68
CA GLN A 80 -15.98 -1.02 -3.02
C GLN A 80 -14.80 -0.88 -4.00
N MET A 81 -13.97 0.15 -3.85
CA MET A 81 -12.78 0.35 -4.68
C MET A 81 -11.63 -0.58 -4.32
N PHE A 82 -11.53 -0.97 -3.05
CA PHE A 82 -10.43 -1.78 -2.52
C PHE A 82 -10.96 -3.04 -1.81
N PRO A 83 -11.66 -3.94 -2.51
CA PRO A 83 -12.07 -5.20 -1.91
C PRO A 83 -10.82 -6.04 -1.59
N VAL A 84 -10.86 -6.81 -0.50
CA VAL A 84 -9.80 -7.77 -0.17
C VAL A 84 -9.65 -8.78 -1.31
N GLY A 85 -8.41 -9.02 -1.74
CA GLY A 85 -8.09 -9.82 -2.93
C GLY A 85 -8.22 -9.06 -4.26
N GLY A 86 -8.72 -7.82 -4.24
CA GLY A 86 -8.76 -6.95 -5.40
C GLY A 86 -7.41 -6.34 -5.74
N ASN A 87 -7.24 -5.92 -6.99
CA ASN A 87 -6.02 -5.28 -7.46
C ASN A 87 -6.10 -3.76 -7.24
N ILE A 88 -5.11 -3.17 -6.57
CA ILE A 88 -4.91 -1.72 -6.52
C ILE A 88 -4.35 -1.23 -7.87
N ASN A 89 -3.44 -2.03 -8.42
CA ASN A 89 -2.90 -1.94 -9.77
C ASN A 89 -2.47 -3.36 -10.20
N ASP A 90 -1.96 -3.52 -11.41
CA ASP A 90 -1.57 -4.82 -11.98
C ASP A 90 -0.55 -5.62 -11.14
N LYS A 91 0.08 -4.98 -10.14
CA LYS A 91 1.17 -5.55 -9.34
C LYS A 91 0.85 -5.67 -7.85
N LEU A 92 -0.22 -5.03 -7.37
CA LEU A 92 -0.52 -4.94 -5.94
C LEU A 92 -1.93 -5.46 -5.66
N VAL A 93 -2.00 -6.46 -4.79
CA VAL A 93 -3.24 -7.06 -4.32
C VAL A 93 -3.54 -6.55 -2.92
N VAL A 94 -4.77 -6.11 -2.71
CA VAL A 94 -5.28 -5.71 -1.39
C VAL A 94 -5.30 -6.93 -0.48
N THR A 95 -4.56 -6.87 0.63
CA THR A 95 -4.58 -7.93 1.66
C THR A 95 -5.58 -7.63 2.75
N ASP A 96 -5.75 -6.35 3.09
CA ASP A 96 -6.64 -5.92 4.16
C ASP A 96 -7.02 -4.44 4.00
N THR A 97 -8.16 -4.07 4.56
CA THR A 97 -8.62 -2.68 4.65
C THR A 97 -9.17 -2.40 6.03
N ALA A 98 -8.72 -1.30 6.64
CA ALA A 98 -9.16 -0.95 7.98
C ALA A 98 -9.25 0.57 8.17
N THR A 99 -10.03 0.98 9.16
CA THR A 99 -10.25 2.39 9.51
C THR A 99 -9.62 2.68 10.87
N TYR A 100 -8.90 3.79 10.97
CA TYR A 100 -8.24 4.23 12.19
C TYR A 100 -8.57 5.68 12.50
N SER A 101 -8.66 6.02 13.78
CA SER A 101 -8.73 7.42 14.22
C SER A 101 -7.38 8.09 13.95
N ILE A 102 -7.40 9.36 13.55
CA ILE A 102 -6.16 10.14 13.37
C ILE A 102 -5.80 10.82 14.69
N VAL A 103 -4.54 10.72 15.09
CA VAL A 103 -4.00 11.48 16.22
C VAL A 103 -3.81 12.95 15.82
N THR A 104 -4.31 13.86 16.65
CA THR A 104 -4.27 15.30 16.44
C THR A 104 -3.95 16.03 17.74
N ASN A 105 -3.35 17.21 17.65
CA ASN A 105 -3.11 18.05 18.82
C ASN A 105 -4.42 18.47 19.49
N LYS A 106 -4.42 18.54 20.83
CA LYS A 106 -5.53 19.06 21.61
C LYS A 106 -5.66 20.58 21.38
N ILE A 107 -6.90 21.06 21.30
CA ILE A 107 -7.18 22.48 21.01
C ILE A 107 -7.08 23.35 22.27
N PHE A 108 -7.40 22.78 23.44
CA PHE A 108 -7.47 23.50 24.72
C PHE A 108 -6.49 22.98 25.78
N SER A 109 -5.48 22.20 25.37
CA SER A 109 -4.44 21.68 26.28
C SER A 109 -3.22 21.22 25.48
N SER A 110 -2.13 20.95 26.19
CA SER A 110 -0.94 20.34 25.62
C SER A 110 -1.14 18.84 25.33
N GLY A 111 -0.39 18.34 24.35
CA GLY A 111 -0.36 16.94 23.96
C GLY A 111 -1.35 16.56 22.85
N GLU A 112 -1.41 15.26 22.59
CA GLU A 112 -2.15 14.68 21.47
C GLU A 112 -3.43 13.98 21.94
N ARG A 113 -4.40 13.87 21.04
CA ARG A 113 -5.62 13.08 21.22
C ARG A 113 -6.00 12.38 19.93
N GLU A 114 -6.73 11.28 20.05
CA GLU A 114 -7.45 10.73 18.91
C GLU A 114 -8.59 11.67 18.49
N ALA A 115 -8.65 11.98 17.20
CA ALA A 115 -9.75 12.75 16.62
C ALA A 115 -10.96 11.86 16.43
N PHE A 116 -12.06 12.13 17.15
CA PHE A 116 -13.32 11.41 16.97
C PHE A 116 -13.98 11.67 15.60
N TYR A 117 -13.67 12.80 14.96
CA TYR A 117 -14.32 13.25 13.73
C TYR A 117 -13.49 12.99 12.47
N LYS A 118 -12.19 12.70 12.59
CA LYS A 118 -11.26 12.61 11.46
C LYS A 118 -10.60 11.24 11.48
N MET A 119 -10.89 10.46 10.45
CA MET A 119 -10.51 9.06 10.31
C MET A 119 -9.56 8.88 9.13
N GLU A 120 -8.78 7.82 9.15
CA GLU A 120 -7.96 7.34 8.06
C GLU A 120 -8.46 5.97 7.61
N PHE A 121 -8.75 5.84 6.31
CA PHE A 121 -8.95 4.54 5.68
C PHE A 121 -7.60 4.06 5.16
N ARG A 122 -7.17 2.87 5.61
CA ARG A 122 -5.91 2.22 5.24
C ARG A 122 -6.18 1.01 4.34
N VAL A 123 -5.40 0.91 3.28
CA VAL A 123 -5.37 -0.24 2.37
C VAL A 123 -4.00 -0.88 2.44
N TYR A 124 -3.93 -2.06 3.04
CA TYR A 124 -2.73 -2.89 3.08
C TYR A 124 -2.65 -3.76 1.83
N TYR A 125 -1.44 -4.01 1.36
CA TYR A 125 -1.23 -4.70 0.09
C TYR A 125 -0.02 -5.61 0.12
N LYS A 126 -0.05 -6.63 -0.76
CA LYS A 126 1.10 -7.44 -1.13
C LYS A 126 1.35 -7.37 -2.62
N VAL A 127 2.56 -7.75 -3.05
CA VAL A 127 2.84 -7.91 -4.48
C VAL A 127 2.02 -9.10 -5.00
N ALA A 128 1.37 -8.91 -6.14
CA ALA A 128 0.61 -9.96 -6.80
C ALA A 128 1.53 -11.15 -7.09
N GLU A 129 1.13 -12.34 -6.66
CA GLU A 129 1.78 -13.56 -7.11
C GLU A 129 1.54 -13.68 -8.62
N ILE A 130 2.63 -13.78 -9.39
CA ILE A 130 2.56 -13.99 -10.83
C ILE A 130 1.79 -15.30 -11.03
N ARG A 131 0.54 -15.21 -11.49
CA ARG A 131 -0.16 -16.40 -11.99
C ARG A 131 0.62 -16.83 -13.23
N LYS A 132 1.47 -17.85 -13.07
CA LYS A 132 1.95 -18.64 -14.20
C LYS A 132 0.70 -19.02 -14.98
N SER A 133 0.56 -18.53 -16.21
CA SER A 133 -0.41 -19.14 -17.10
C SER A 133 -0.01 -20.61 -17.15
N VAL A 134 -0.90 -21.48 -16.70
CA VAL A 134 -0.81 -22.88 -17.08
C VAL A 134 -1.02 -22.85 -18.58
N ILE A 135 0.08 -22.84 -19.33
CA ILE A 135 0.05 -23.17 -20.74
C ILE A 135 -0.45 -24.60 -20.73
N ASN A 136 -1.74 -24.78 -21.02
CA ASN A 136 -2.29 -26.06 -21.35
C ASN A 136 -1.54 -26.50 -22.61
N ASN A 137 -0.48 -27.28 -22.43
CA ASN A 137 0.17 -28.03 -23.49
C ASN A 137 -0.80 -29.11 -23.94
N PHE A 138 -1.88 -28.71 -24.63
CA PHE A 138 -2.49 -29.60 -25.61
C PHE A 138 -1.51 -29.66 -26.77
N THR A 139 -0.63 -30.66 -26.73
CA THR A 139 0.19 -31.08 -27.85
C THR A 139 -0.73 -31.50 -29.00
N HIS A 140 -1.08 -30.55 -29.87
CA HIS A 140 -1.44 -30.87 -31.24
C HIS A 140 -0.15 -31.00 -32.02
N ASN A 141 0.23 -32.24 -32.34
CA ASN A 141 1.23 -32.53 -33.35
C ASN A 141 0.72 -32.01 -34.70
N GLY A 142 1.14 -30.80 -35.07
CA GLY A 142 0.88 -30.18 -36.36
C GLY A 142 2.16 -29.51 -36.84
N VAL A 143 2.80 -30.16 -37.81
CA VAL A 143 4.00 -29.74 -38.54
C VAL A 143 3.81 -28.33 -39.12
N GLY A 144 4.74 -27.42 -38.86
CA GLY A 144 4.69 -26.07 -39.43
C GLY A 144 5.83 -25.17 -38.94
N ASN A 145 6.93 -25.21 -39.67
CA ASN A 145 8.12 -24.37 -39.56
C ASN A 145 7.75 -22.86 -39.49
N GLN A 146 8.16 -22.13 -38.45
CA GLN A 146 8.29 -20.66 -38.48
C GLN A 146 9.09 -20.08 -37.28
N ASN A 147 10.24 -19.47 -37.61
CA ASN A 147 10.92 -18.36 -36.94
C ASN A 147 11.48 -18.56 -35.51
N ASN A 148 12.60 -19.30 -35.43
CA ASN A 148 13.56 -19.16 -34.33
C ASN A 148 14.31 -17.84 -34.47
N ASN A 149 13.94 -16.83 -33.69
CA ASN A 149 14.87 -15.78 -33.20
C ASN A 149 14.31 -14.91 -32.06
N VAL A 150 13.17 -15.26 -31.43
CA VAL A 150 12.61 -14.48 -30.31
C VAL A 150 12.68 -15.21 -28.96
N TYR A 151 12.99 -16.51 -28.93
CA TYR A 151 12.85 -17.33 -27.71
C TYR A 151 14.12 -17.60 -26.88
N GLN A 152 15.28 -17.03 -27.23
CA GLN A 152 16.50 -17.22 -26.40
C GLN A 152 16.69 -16.15 -25.32
N ASN A 153 16.16 -14.93 -25.48
CA ASN A 153 16.38 -13.85 -24.51
C ASN A 153 15.47 -13.97 -23.26
N ASP A 154 14.27 -14.51 -23.41
CA ASP A 154 13.33 -14.66 -22.30
C ASP A 154 13.79 -15.72 -21.29
N ASN A 155 14.35 -16.84 -21.76
CA ASN A 155 14.87 -17.90 -20.90
C ASN A 155 16.06 -17.45 -20.05
N ASN A 156 16.98 -16.65 -20.60
CA ASN A 156 18.16 -16.22 -19.86
C ASN A 156 17.78 -15.20 -18.75
N THR A 157 16.73 -14.38 -18.96
CA THR A 157 16.41 -13.26 -18.07
C THR A 157 15.82 -13.80 -16.78
N GLU A 158 14.97 -14.82 -16.92
CA GLU A 158 14.39 -15.55 -15.80
C GLU A 158 15.46 -16.28 -14.98
N VAL A 159 16.49 -16.85 -15.63
CA VAL A 159 17.62 -17.47 -14.94
C VAL A 159 18.35 -16.45 -14.05
N VAL A 160 18.70 -15.28 -14.57
CA VAL A 160 19.39 -14.23 -13.80
C VAL A 160 18.52 -13.73 -12.64
N ILE A 161 17.23 -13.52 -12.88
CA ILE A 161 16.29 -13.10 -11.83
C ILE A 161 16.22 -14.15 -10.71
N ASN A 162 16.14 -15.43 -11.06
CA ASN A 162 16.06 -16.50 -10.07
C ASN A 162 17.37 -16.63 -9.28
N GLN A 163 18.51 -16.50 -9.94
CA GLN A 163 19.80 -16.50 -9.24
C GLN A 163 19.93 -15.33 -8.25
N LEU A 164 19.46 -14.12 -8.63
CA LEU A 164 19.45 -12.96 -7.75
C LEU A 164 18.47 -13.11 -6.57
N LYS A 165 17.32 -13.73 -6.79
CA LYS A 165 16.37 -14.05 -5.70
C LYS A 165 16.94 -15.06 -4.71
N ASN A 166 17.62 -16.08 -5.20
CA ASN A 166 18.30 -17.05 -4.33
C ASN A 166 19.43 -16.38 -3.55
N PHE A 167 20.23 -15.54 -4.20
CA PHE A 167 21.24 -14.70 -3.53
C PHE A 167 20.65 -13.88 -2.37
N LEU A 168 19.47 -13.26 -2.56
CA LEU A 168 18.78 -12.49 -1.52
C LEU A 168 18.27 -13.33 -0.34
N ASN A 169 18.02 -14.63 -0.55
CA ASN A 169 17.52 -15.54 0.47
C ASN A 169 18.64 -16.26 1.21
N ASP A 170 19.73 -16.58 0.51
CA ASP A 170 20.79 -17.44 1.01
C ASP A 170 21.89 -16.67 1.75
N ILE A 171 22.01 -15.35 1.51
CA ILE A 171 23.10 -14.52 2.03
C ILE A 171 22.54 -13.36 2.84
N ASN A 172 23.15 -13.10 3.99
CA ASN A 172 22.84 -11.93 4.80
C ASN A 172 23.50 -10.69 4.18
N ILE A 173 22.68 -9.84 3.54
CA ILE A 173 23.11 -8.68 2.77
C ILE A 173 22.71 -7.41 3.51
N GLU A 174 23.54 -6.37 3.43
CA GLU A 174 23.19 -5.05 3.99
C GLU A 174 21.88 -4.52 3.40
N SER A 175 21.06 -3.85 4.22
CA SER A 175 19.71 -3.44 3.82
C SER A 175 19.69 -2.54 2.57
N ASN A 176 20.70 -1.68 2.40
CA ASN A 176 20.82 -0.80 1.23
C ASN A 176 21.15 -1.59 -0.05
N ASP A 177 22.06 -2.55 0.05
CA ASP A 177 22.45 -3.40 -1.07
C ASP A 177 21.30 -4.35 -1.44
N LYS A 178 20.54 -4.86 -0.46
CA LYS A 178 19.32 -5.64 -0.68
C LYS A 178 18.26 -4.86 -1.46
N ILE A 179 17.97 -3.63 -1.05
CA ILE A 179 17.03 -2.73 -1.76
C ILE A 179 17.50 -2.51 -3.20
N TYR A 180 18.81 -2.36 -3.41
CA TYR A 180 19.38 -2.16 -4.74
C TYR A 180 19.24 -3.39 -5.63
N VAL A 181 19.51 -4.59 -5.10
CA VAL A 181 19.34 -5.87 -5.82
C VAL A 181 17.86 -6.10 -6.16
N GLU A 182 16.93 -5.85 -5.23
CA GLU A 182 15.49 -5.93 -5.47
C GLU A 182 15.03 -4.94 -6.57
N SER A 183 15.57 -3.72 -6.54
CA SER A 183 15.32 -2.72 -7.58
C SER A 183 15.86 -3.14 -8.95
N PHE A 184 17.05 -3.75 -8.99
CA PHE A 184 17.63 -4.26 -10.22
C PHE A 184 16.82 -5.42 -10.80
N ILE A 185 16.43 -6.40 -9.98
CA ILE A 185 15.52 -7.49 -10.38
C ILE A 185 14.25 -6.92 -11.02
N TYR A 186 13.67 -5.89 -10.39
CA TYR A 186 12.48 -5.23 -10.91
C TYR A 186 12.71 -4.54 -12.25
N LYS A 187 13.84 -3.86 -12.46
CA LYS A 187 14.17 -3.23 -13.75
C LYS A 187 14.43 -4.27 -14.84
N LEU A 188 15.14 -5.34 -14.49
CA LEU A 188 15.47 -6.46 -15.38
C LEU A 188 14.20 -7.18 -15.85
N SER A 189 13.26 -7.45 -14.94
CA SER A 189 11.96 -8.06 -15.27
C SER A 189 11.02 -7.15 -16.09
N GLN A 190 11.43 -5.92 -16.41
CA GLN A 190 10.68 -4.97 -17.21
C GLN A 190 11.39 -4.63 -18.53
N GLY A 191 12.58 -5.20 -18.79
CA GLY A 191 13.41 -4.84 -19.94
C GLY A 191 13.88 -3.38 -19.91
N LYS A 192 13.92 -2.75 -18.73
CA LYS A 192 14.27 -1.33 -18.54
C LYS A 192 15.63 -1.13 -17.86
N THR A 193 16.45 -2.17 -17.87
CA THR A 193 17.79 -2.13 -17.31
C THR A 193 18.72 -1.34 -18.22
N THR A 194 19.48 -0.43 -17.64
CA THR A 194 20.49 0.37 -18.35
C THR A 194 21.89 -0.18 -18.09
N GLU A 195 22.87 0.15 -18.93
CA GLU A 195 24.28 -0.22 -18.69
C GLU A 195 24.79 0.33 -17.35
N LYS A 196 24.28 1.49 -16.92
CA LYS A 196 24.56 2.06 -15.60
C LYS A 196 24.01 1.19 -14.46
N ASP A 197 22.81 0.66 -14.62
CA ASP A 197 22.21 -0.26 -13.64
C ASP A 197 22.97 -1.60 -13.59
N LYS A 198 23.42 -2.08 -14.74
CA LYS A 198 24.27 -3.29 -14.87
C LYS A 198 25.59 -3.13 -14.14
N ASN A 199 26.33 -2.04 -14.37
CA ASN A 199 27.62 -1.83 -13.73
C ASN A 199 27.48 -1.70 -12.21
N LYS A 200 26.44 -1.00 -11.75
CA LYS A 200 26.21 -0.81 -10.33
C LYS A 200 25.70 -2.08 -9.64
N ILE A 201 24.95 -2.98 -10.30
CA ILE A 201 24.62 -4.28 -9.71
C ILE A 201 25.83 -5.20 -9.64
N ILE A 202 26.71 -5.18 -10.65
CA ILE A 202 27.96 -5.94 -10.62
C ILE A 202 28.85 -5.47 -9.47
N GLU A 203 28.99 -4.17 -9.27
CA GLU A 203 29.73 -3.59 -8.15
C GLU A 203 29.12 -4.02 -6.80
N THR A 204 27.79 -3.94 -6.68
CA THR A 204 27.07 -4.34 -5.46
C THR A 204 27.29 -5.81 -5.15
N LEU A 205 27.15 -6.69 -6.15
CA LEU A 205 27.36 -8.13 -6.00
C LEU A 205 28.83 -8.47 -5.73
N SER A 206 29.77 -7.75 -6.33
CA SER A 206 31.21 -8.02 -6.19
C SER A 206 31.69 -7.98 -4.73
N LYS A 207 31.07 -7.15 -3.88
CA LYS A 207 31.33 -7.09 -2.44
C LYS A 207 31.12 -8.43 -1.72
N TYR A 208 30.27 -9.29 -2.26
CA TYR A 208 29.84 -10.56 -1.65
C TYR A 208 30.50 -11.78 -2.28
N THR A 209 31.41 -11.59 -3.24
CA THR A 209 32.12 -12.69 -3.93
C THR A 209 32.97 -13.56 -2.99
N GLY A 210 33.53 -12.97 -1.92
CA GLY A 210 34.29 -13.69 -0.90
C GLY A 210 33.41 -14.50 0.08
N VAL A 211 32.11 -14.22 0.13
CA VAL A 211 31.16 -14.85 1.06
C VAL A 211 30.34 -15.93 0.37
N ALA A 212 30.12 -15.82 -0.94
CA ALA A 212 29.34 -16.79 -1.69
C ALA A 212 29.89 -17.04 -3.10
N SER A 213 30.22 -18.31 -3.37
CA SER A 213 30.81 -18.76 -4.64
C SER A 213 29.86 -18.61 -5.83
N ASN A 214 28.55 -18.59 -5.60
CA ASN A 214 27.54 -18.43 -6.64
C ASN A 214 27.49 -17.01 -7.24
N VAL A 215 28.01 -16.00 -6.53
CA VAL A 215 27.98 -14.58 -6.94
C VAL A 215 28.74 -14.34 -8.24
N VAL A 216 29.87 -15.03 -8.43
CA VAL A 216 30.70 -14.91 -9.65
C VAL A 216 29.92 -15.41 -10.88
N SER A 217 29.13 -16.47 -10.73
CA SER A 217 28.26 -16.98 -11.79
C SER A 217 27.15 -15.99 -12.14
N ILE A 218 26.56 -15.34 -11.13
CA ILE A 218 25.54 -14.30 -11.31
C ILE A 218 26.10 -13.11 -12.08
N ILE A 219 27.27 -12.60 -11.68
CA ILE A 219 27.95 -11.49 -12.34
C ILE A 219 28.26 -11.85 -13.81
N THR A 220 28.76 -13.06 -14.05
CA THR A 220 29.08 -13.54 -15.40
C THR A 220 27.84 -13.59 -16.29
N ASN A 221 26.70 -14.03 -15.76
CA ASN A 221 25.44 -14.06 -16.50
C ASN A 221 24.91 -12.65 -16.77
N ILE A 222 24.97 -11.74 -15.79
CA ILE A 222 24.60 -10.32 -15.97
C ILE A 222 25.50 -9.64 -17.01
N ALA A 223 26.79 -9.97 -17.06
CA ALA A 223 27.72 -9.41 -18.03
C ALA A 223 27.38 -9.81 -19.48
N LYS A 224 26.87 -11.02 -19.68
CA LYS A 224 26.48 -11.57 -21.00
C LYS A 224 25.11 -11.06 -21.51
N PHE A 225 24.37 -10.32 -20.69
CA PHE A 225 22.95 -10.02 -20.89
C PHE A 225 22.65 -8.82 -21.82
N PHE A 226 23.64 -7.97 -22.10
CA PHE A 226 23.45 -6.75 -22.89
C PHE A 226 24.52 -6.67 -23.98
N ILE A 227 24.11 -7.00 -25.22
CA ILE A 227 24.75 -6.60 -26.49
C ILE A 227 23.67 -5.91 -27.32
#